data_AF-A0A948UZN4-F1
#
_entry.id   AF-A0A948UZN4-F1
#
_cell.length_a   1.000
_cell.length_b   1.000
_cell.length_c   1.000
_cell.angle_alpha   90.00
_cell.angle_beta   90.00
_cell.angle_gamma   90.00
#
_symmetry.space_group_name_H-M   'P 1'
#
loop_
_entity.id
_entity.type
_entity.pdbx_description
1 polymer ?
#
loop_
_entity_poly.entity_id
_entity_poly.type
_entity_poly.pdbx_seq_one_letter_code
_entity_poly.pdbx_strand_id
1 'polypeptide(L)'
;MSERQRGPQNRGLGRGLSALLGEQVAESAPVDGAPAPVGVRMAPIESLRPNPDQPRKIFDREDLEELAASIRDKGVLQPILVRTQPGE
;
A
#
# COMPACT_ATOMS: atom_id res chain seq x y z
N MET A 1 -21.85 -43.38 -9.96
CA MET A 1 -22.19 -43.23 -8.53
C MET A 1 -20.91 -42.83 -7.82
N SER A 2 -20.82 -41.55 -7.43
CA SER A 2 -20.71 -41.12 -6.03
C SER A 2 -19.28 -41.24 -5.49
N GLU A 3 -18.65 -40.25 -4.86
CA GLU A 3 -19.10 -38.96 -4.36
C GLU A 3 -17.87 -38.08 -4.08
N ARG A 4 -18.06 -36.77 -4.21
CA ARG A 4 -17.09 -35.74 -3.81
C ARG A 4 -17.18 -35.56 -2.30
N GLN A 5 -16.05 -35.40 -1.60
CA GLN A 5 -16.01 -34.56 -0.39
C GLN A 5 -14.58 -34.09 -0.08
N ARG A 6 -14.35 -32.78 -0.23
CA ARG A 6 -13.19 -32.08 0.34
C ARG A 6 -13.78 -30.91 1.15
N GLY A 7 -13.62 -30.96 2.47
CA GLY A 7 -14.25 -30.04 3.42
C GLY A 7 -13.81 -28.57 3.28
N PRO A 8 -14.56 -27.63 3.88
CA PRO A 8 -14.30 -26.21 3.76
C PRO A 8 -13.08 -25.83 4.60
N GLN A 9 -11.98 -25.49 3.94
CA GLN A 9 -10.81 -24.94 4.60
C GLN A 9 -11.00 -23.43 4.67
N ASN A 10 -11.29 -22.92 5.87
CA ASN A 10 -11.21 -21.49 6.19
C ASN A 10 -9.78 -21.02 5.91
N ARG A 11 -9.54 -20.56 4.67
CA ARG A 11 -8.33 -19.85 4.27
C ARG A 11 -8.41 -18.46 4.88
N GLY A 12 -7.96 -18.34 6.13
CA GLY A 12 -7.78 -17.04 6.77
C GLY A 12 -6.88 -16.14 5.92
N LEU A 13 -7.21 -14.85 5.89
CA LEU A 13 -6.49 -13.75 5.23
C LEU A 13 -5.04 -13.55 5.72
N GLY A 14 -4.50 -14.45 6.54
CA GLY A 14 -3.20 -14.31 7.20
C GLY A 14 -2.00 -14.70 6.34
N ARG A 15 -2.17 -15.43 5.23
CA ARG A 15 -1.01 -15.90 4.42
C ARG A 15 -0.68 -15.04 3.20
N GLY A 16 -1.68 -14.32 2.66
CA GLY A 16 -1.47 -13.42 1.52
C GLY A 16 -0.84 -12.09 1.92
N LEU A 17 -1.20 -11.56 3.09
CA LEU A 17 -0.65 -10.30 3.59
C LEU A 17 0.84 -10.43 3.92
N SER A 18 1.28 -11.48 4.61
CA SER A 18 2.70 -11.66 4.94
C SER A 18 3.61 -11.84 3.71
N ALA A 19 3.09 -12.43 2.63
CA ALA A 19 3.82 -12.56 1.37
C ALA A 19 3.94 -11.23 0.60
N LEU A 20 2.98 -10.30 0.79
CA LEU A 20 3.05 -8.94 0.26
C LEU A 20 3.85 -7.99 1.15
N LEU A 21 3.82 -8.23 2.46
CA LEU A 21 4.39 -7.33 3.45
C LEU A 21 5.88 -7.60 3.74
N GLY A 22 6.48 -8.62 3.09
CA GLY A 22 7.92 -8.90 3.08
C GLY A 22 8.55 -8.81 4.46
N GLU A 23 8.69 -9.94 5.15
CA GLU A 23 9.38 -10.11 6.43
C GLU A 23 10.35 -8.95 6.74
N GLN A 24 9.86 -8.02 7.57
CA GLN A 24 10.54 -6.79 7.96
C GLN A 24 10.77 -5.82 6.79
N VAL A 25 9.83 -4.90 6.59
CA VAL A 25 10.17 -3.56 6.06
C VAL A 25 11.07 -2.91 7.11
N ALA A 26 12.35 -3.28 7.04
CA ALA A 26 13.43 -2.61 7.72
C ALA A 26 13.28 -1.13 7.42
N GLU A 27 13.12 -0.38 8.50
CA GLU A 27 13.58 0.99 8.71
C GLU A 27 14.55 1.46 7.62
N SER A 28 14.00 1.84 6.48
CA SER A 28 14.73 2.40 5.37
C SER A 28 13.83 3.46 4.78
N ALA A 29 13.81 4.59 5.48
CA ALA A 29 13.58 5.85 4.81
C ALA A 29 14.51 5.90 3.58
N PRO A 30 14.01 6.25 2.39
CA PRO A 30 14.89 6.48 1.27
C PRO A 30 15.82 7.63 1.65
N VAL A 31 17.10 7.33 1.83
CA VAL A 31 18.15 8.34 1.92
C VAL A 31 18.37 8.92 0.53
N ASP A 32 18.43 10.25 0.43
CA ASP A 32 18.68 10.94 -0.84
C ASP A 32 19.91 10.35 -1.54
N GLY A 33 19.72 9.86 -2.77
CA GLY A 33 20.78 9.27 -3.62
C GLY A 33 20.88 7.74 -3.63
N ALA A 34 20.09 7.00 -2.84
CA ALA A 34 20.00 5.55 -2.98
C ALA A 34 19.08 5.15 -4.15
N PRO A 35 19.42 4.10 -4.94
CA PRO A 35 18.52 3.58 -5.96
C PRO A 35 17.21 3.12 -5.31
N ALA A 36 16.08 3.51 -5.91
CA ALA A 36 14.77 3.14 -5.41
C ALA A 36 14.65 1.61 -5.27
N PRO A 37 14.01 1.10 -4.19
CA PRO A 37 13.77 -0.33 -4.04
C PRO A 37 13.10 -0.92 -5.28
N VAL A 38 13.43 -2.17 -5.64
CA VAL A 38 12.85 -2.84 -6.81
C VAL A 38 11.32 -2.79 -6.73
N GLY A 39 10.68 -2.20 -7.74
CA GLY A 39 9.22 -2.02 -7.81
C GLY A 39 8.71 -0.66 -7.32
N VAL A 40 9.58 0.22 -6.81
CA VAL A 40 9.24 1.62 -6.49
C VAL A 40 9.58 2.51 -7.68
N ARG A 41 8.66 3.41 -8.03
CA ARG A 41 8.86 4.40 -9.09
C ARG A 41 8.26 5.75 -8.69
N MET A 42 8.82 6.83 -9.22
CA MET A 42 8.19 8.15 -9.15
C MET A 42 7.01 8.20 -10.13
N ALA A 43 5.91 8.81 -9.71
CA ALA A 43 4.72 9.00 -10.53
C ALA A 43 4.20 10.43 -10.35
N PRO A 44 3.69 11.10 -11.41
CA PRO A 44 3.00 12.37 -11.28
C PRO A 44 1.77 12.23 -10.37
N ILE A 45 1.57 13.17 -9.45
CA ILE A 45 0.42 13.13 -8.53
C ILE A 45 -0.91 13.19 -9.29
N GLU A 46 -0.91 13.83 -10.45
CA GLU A 46 -2.07 13.99 -11.34
C GLU A 46 -2.49 12.68 -12.01
N SER A 47 -1.62 11.67 -12.03
CA SER A 47 -1.95 10.32 -12.50
C SER A 47 -2.62 9.46 -11.42
N LEU A 48 -2.63 9.93 -10.17
CA LEU A 48 -3.22 9.21 -9.05
C LEU A 48 -4.69 9.58 -8.89
N ARG A 49 -5.50 8.59 -8.48
CA ARG A 49 -6.92 8.75 -8.17
C ARG A 49 -7.24 8.02 -6.87
N PRO A 50 -8.18 8.54 -6.07
CA PRO A 50 -8.61 7.87 -4.85
C PRO A 50 -9.26 6.53 -5.20
N ASN A 51 -9.09 5.54 -4.32
CA ASN A 51 -9.79 4.27 -4.43
C ASN A 51 -11.31 4.50 -4.20
N PRO A 52 -12.21 4.17 -5.13
CA PRO A 52 -13.66 4.33 -4.92
C PRO A 52 -14.15 3.55 -3.69
N ASP A 53 -13.56 2.37 -3.45
CA ASP A 53 -13.89 1.47 -2.36
C ASP A 53 -13.14 1.80 -1.06
N GLN A 54 -12.60 3.02 -0.91
CA GLN A 54 -11.82 3.39 0.26
C GLN A 54 -12.67 3.31 1.55
N PRO A 55 -12.34 2.44 2.53
CA PRO A 55 -13.15 2.29 3.74
C PRO A 55 -12.99 3.47 4.70
N ARG A 56 -11.80 4.08 4.77
CA ARG A 56 -11.55 5.28 5.55
C ARG A 56 -12.15 6.49 4.83
N LYS A 57 -13.28 6.99 5.32
CA LYS A 57 -13.99 8.16 4.77
C LYS A 57 -13.72 9.47 5.53
N ILE A 58 -13.28 9.37 6.77
CA ILE A 58 -13.03 10.53 7.64
C ILE A 58 -11.53 10.62 7.92
N PHE A 59 -11.01 11.83 7.77
CA PHE A 59 -9.68 12.22 8.20
C PHE A 59 -9.85 13.35 9.22
N ASP A 60 -9.17 13.22 10.35
CA ASP A 60 -9.06 14.34 11.26
C ASP A 60 -8.25 15.46 10.59
N ARG A 61 -8.66 16.70 10.80
CA ARG A 61 -8.07 17.84 10.12
C ARG A 61 -6.66 18.15 10.64
N GLU A 62 -6.46 18.03 11.95
CA GLU A 62 -5.19 18.30 12.63
C GLU A 62 -4.16 17.24 12.22
N ASP A 63 -4.54 15.96 12.27
CA ASP A 63 -3.69 14.84 11.82
C ASP A 63 -3.22 15.02 10.36
N LEU A 64 -4.11 15.50 9.49
CA LEU A 64 -3.81 15.70 8.07
C LEU A 64 -2.84 16.86 7.86
N GLU A 65 -2.97 17.94 8.63
CA GLU A 65 -2.07 19.09 8.60
C GLU A 65 -0.68 18.72 9.13
N GLU A 66 -0.61 17.93 10.21
CA GLU A 66 0.65 17.40 10.75
C GLU A 66 1.35 16.48 9.73
N LEU A 67 0.62 15.55 9.12
CA LEU A 67 1.17 14.67 8.08
C LEU A 67 1.68 15.47 6.88
N ALA A 68 0.95 16.49 6.43
CA ALA A 68 1.37 17.34 5.33
C ALA A 68 2.65 18.13 5.68
N ALA A 69 2.78 18.62 6.91
CA ALA A 69 4.01 19.27 7.38
C ALA A 69 5.20 18.29 7.39
N SER A 70 5.00 17.07 7.89
CA SER A 70 6.01 16.02 7.90
C SER A 70 6.48 15.63 6.50
N ILE A 71 5.54 15.47 5.54
CA ILE A 71 5.87 15.17 4.14
C ILE A 71 6.65 16.31 3.47
N ARG A 72 6.38 17.58 3.80
CA ARG A 72 7.16 18.71 3.26
C ARG A 72 8.61 18.70 3.73
N ASP A 73 8.85 18.28 4.98
CA ASP A 73 10.19 18.27 5.59
C ASP A 73 10.99 17.02 5.19
N LYS A 74 10.36 15.84 5.20
CA LYS A 74 11.03 14.54 5.07
C LYS A 74 10.69 13.79 3.78
N GLY A 75 9.78 14.30 2.98
CA GLY A 75 9.20 13.58 1.85
C GLY A 75 8.28 12.44 2.29
N VAL A 76 7.86 11.63 1.32
CA VAL A 76 7.04 10.45 1.56
C VAL A 76 7.96 9.28 1.93
N LEU A 77 8.01 8.94 3.21
CA LEU A 77 8.88 7.88 3.73
C LEU A 77 8.48 6.48 3.24
N GLN A 78 7.17 6.22 3.17
CA GLN A 78 6.63 4.92 2.77
C GLN A 78 6.03 5.02 1.37
N PRO A 79 6.49 4.22 0.40
CA PRO A 79 5.90 4.17 -0.93
C PRO A 79 4.40 3.90 -0.89
N ILE A 80 3.64 4.60 -1.72
CA ILE A 80 2.20 4.41 -1.84
C ILE A 80 1.94 3.24 -2.78
N LEU A 81 1.18 2.24 -2.32
CA LEU A 81 0.76 1.13 -3.15
C LEU A 81 -0.30 1.58 -4.15
N VAL A 82 -0.08 1.27 -5.42
CA VAL A 82 -0.96 1.64 -6.53
C VAL A 82 -1.20 0.45 -7.45
N ARG A 83 -2.28 0.51 -8.22
CA ARG A 83 -2.57 -0.40 -9.32
C ARG A 83 -2.95 0.41 -10.56
N THR A 84 -2.80 -0.17 -11.74
CA THR A 84 -3.35 0.43 -12.96
C THR A 84 -4.86 0.58 -12.84
N GLN A 85 -5.41 1.66 -13.39
CA GLN A 85 -6.85 1.80 -13.47
C GLN A 85 -7.41 0.80 -14.49
N PRO A 86 -8.53 0.13 -14.20
CA PRO A 86 -9.17 -0.74 -15.18
C PRO A 86 -9.59 0.06 -16.42
N GLY A 87 -9.08 -0.30 -17.59
CA GLY A 87 -9.42 0.34 -18.87
C GLY A 87 -8.43 1.39 -19.37
N GLU A 88 -7.27 1.54 -18.71
CA GLU A 88 -6.07 2.20 -19.24
C GLU A 88 -5.04 1.16 -19.70
#